data_AF-B5LPG8-F1
#
_entry.id   AF-B5LPG8-F1
#
_cell.length_a   1.000
_cell.length_b   1.000
_cell.length_c   1.000
_cell.angle_alpha   90.00
_cell.angle_beta   90.00
_cell.angle_gamma   90.00
#
_symmetry.space_group_name_H-M   'P 1'
#
loop_
_entity.id
_entity.type
_entity.pdbx_description
1 polymer ?
#
loop_
_entity_poly.entity_id
_entity_poly.type
_entity_poly.pdbx_seq_one_letter_code
_entity_poly.pdbx_strand_id
1 'polypeptide(L)'
;ADWFNAKYIVLWGSNISQTRIPDAHFGYEARYNGAKIVCIPPDYNSSAIHADLYFRINPGSDGILALGVAKLLIDQDLIDKPYVQEQTDMPLLVFPGSKRFLRESDLKEGGKADIFYFWDTKQQRAVPTPGSMGSEQKTIQLNGADPALTGTFQVQLADGKSAEVTTVFELLKQSLSGYTLDKVAARSGLPAHEIELFARELGTCKPAMIIHGAGANHWFHNDLVNRSFILLVALTGNTGKNGGGFNHYVGQEK
;
A
#
# COMPACT_ATOMS: atom_id res chain seq x y z
N ALA A 1 -10.12 -6.44 -20.83
CA ALA A 1 -9.65 -5.67 -19.67
C ALA A 1 -8.26 -6.17 -19.26
N ASP A 2 -7.44 -5.34 -18.61
CA ASP A 2 -6.10 -5.73 -18.13
C ASP A 2 -6.13 -6.83 -17.04
N TRP A 3 -7.33 -7.18 -16.53
CA TRP A 3 -7.57 -8.28 -15.58
C TRP A 3 -7.00 -9.61 -16.06
N PHE A 4 -7.02 -9.87 -17.37
CA PHE A 4 -6.50 -11.12 -17.97
C PHE A 4 -4.99 -11.31 -17.75
N ASN A 5 -4.24 -10.22 -17.56
CA ASN A 5 -2.79 -10.26 -17.33
C ASN A 5 -2.42 -10.57 -15.87
N ALA A 6 -3.39 -10.55 -14.94
CA ALA A 6 -3.15 -10.82 -13.53
C ALA A 6 -2.85 -12.30 -13.26
N LYS A 7 -2.06 -12.57 -12.22
CA LYS A 7 -1.92 -13.91 -11.61
C LYS A 7 -2.70 -14.06 -10.31
N TYR A 8 -3.08 -12.94 -9.70
CA TYR A 8 -3.87 -12.91 -8.48
C TYR A 8 -4.81 -11.72 -8.48
N ILE A 9 -6.12 -11.98 -8.45
CA ILE A 9 -7.17 -10.96 -8.53
C ILE A 9 -7.94 -10.96 -7.22
N VAL A 10 -7.90 -9.85 -6.49
CA VAL A 10 -8.69 -9.66 -5.26
C VAL A 10 -9.93 -8.84 -5.57
N LEU A 11 -11.10 -9.47 -5.56
CA LEU A 11 -12.41 -8.82 -5.64
C LEU A 11 -12.81 -8.37 -4.23
N TRP A 12 -12.45 -7.15 -3.86
CA TRP A 12 -12.64 -6.61 -2.51
C TRP A 12 -13.84 -5.65 -2.46
N GLY A 13 -14.97 -6.08 -1.90
CA GLY A 13 -16.21 -5.29 -1.93
C GLY A 13 -16.75 -5.03 -3.35
N SER A 14 -16.45 -5.93 -4.30
CA SER A 14 -16.88 -5.85 -5.70
C SER A 14 -17.58 -7.14 -6.14
N ASN A 15 -18.75 -7.00 -6.79
CA ASN A 15 -19.53 -8.10 -7.36
C ASN A 15 -19.57 -7.99 -8.89
N ILE A 16 -18.43 -8.29 -9.54
CA ILE A 16 -18.25 -8.14 -10.99
C ILE A 16 -19.29 -8.92 -11.82
N SER A 17 -19.81 -10.06 -11.33
CA SER A 17 -20.84 -10.82 -12.07
C SER A 17 -22.14 -10.05 -12.29
N GLN A 18 -22.49 -9.15 -11.36
CA GLN A 18 -23.73 -8.37 -11.46
C GLN A 18 -23.47 -6.91 -11.85
N THR A 19 -22.34 -6.33 -11.43
CA THR A 19 -22.07 -4.89 -11.61
C THR A 19 -21.09 -4.61 -12.75
N ARG A 20 -20.50 -5.64 -13.33
CA ARG A 20 -19.58 -5.59 -14.49
C ARG A 20 -19.90 -6.70 -15.49
N ILE A 21 -21.19 -6.95 -15.73
CA ILE A 21 -21.68 -7.99 -16.65
C ILE A 21 -20.87 -8.08 -17.96
N PRO A 22 -20.63 -6.99 -18.71
CA PRO A 22 -19.90 -7.08 -19.97
C PRO A 22 -18.41 -7.36 -19.82
N ASP A 23 -17.81 -7.14 -18.64
CA ASP A 23 -16.37 -7.28 -18.40
C ASP A 23 -16.01 -8.52 -17.55
N ALA A 24 -16.98 -9.11 -16.85
CA ALA A 24 -16.77 -10.18 -15.87
C ALA A 24 -16.04 -11.39 -16.48
N HIS A 25 -16.25 -11.64 -17.77
CA HIS A 25 -15.59 -12.72 -18.50
C HIS A 25 -14.05 -12.61 -18.43
N PHE A 26 -13.46 -11.41 -18.46
CA PHE A 26 -12.01 -11.25 -18.38
C PHE A 26 -11.42 -11.78 -17.07
N GLY A 27 -12.13 -11.61 -15.94
CA GLY A 27 -11.70 -12.15 -14.66
C GLY A 27 -11.73 -13.67 -14.66
N TYR A 28 -12.80 -14.27 -15.17
CA TYR A 28 -12.97 -15.72 -15.20
C TYR A 28 -12.08 -16.41 -16.24
N GLU A 29 -11.85 -15.78 -17.38
CA GLU A 29 -10.87 -16.21 -18.38
C GLU A 29 -9.45 -16.17 -17.79
N ALA A 30 -9.10 -15.13 -17.01
CA ALA A 30 -7.83 -15.08 -16.29
C ALA A 30 -7.69 -16.29 -15.35
N ARG A 31 -8.76 -16.64 -14.63
CA ARG A 31 -8.81 -17.81 -13.75
C ARG A 31 -8.59 -19.12 -14.50
N TYR A 32 -9.29 -19.33 -15.62
CA TYR A 32 -9.04 -20.49 -16.47
C TYR A 32 -7.61 -20.51 -17.05
N ASN A 33 -6.99 -19.34 -17.21
CA ASN A 33 -5.60 -19.17 -17.62
C ASN A 33 -4.59 -19.23 -16.44
N GLY A 34 -5.02 -19.71 -15.27
CA GLY A 34 -4.17 -19.98 -14.12
C GLY A 34 -4.00 -18.83 -13.12
N ALA A 35 -4.74 -17.72 -13.28
CA ALA A 35 -4.86 -16.73 -12.21
C ALA A 35 -5.69 -17.31 -11.05
N LYS A 36 -5.43 -16.83 -9.83
CA LYS A 36 -6.30 -17.11 -8.68
C LYS A 36 -7.21 -15.91 -8.41
N ILE A 37 -8.48 -16.16 -8.14
CA ILE A 37 -9.45 -15.14 -7.72
C ILE A 37 -9.74 -15.30 -6.22
N VAL A 38 -9.58 -14.21 -5.48
CA VAL A 38 -10.01 -14.08 -4.09
C VAL A 38 -11.18 -13.12 -4.01
N CYS A 39 -12.23 -13.49 -3.30
CA CYS A 39 -13.40 -12.64 -3.09
C CYS A 39 -13.53 -12.29 -1.61
N ILE A 40 -13.54 -10.99 -1.29
CA ILE A 40 -13.64 -10.46 0.08
C ILE A 40 -14.89 -9.57 0.25
N PRO A 41 -16.10 -10.18 0.36
CA PRO A 41 -17.31 -9.52 0.84
C PRO A 41 -17.92 -10.17 2.11
N PRO A 42 -18.79 -9.46 2.87
CA PRO A 42 -19.50 -10.06 4.01
C PRO A 42 -20.56 -11.11 3.67
N ASP A 43 -21.13 -11.04 2.47
CA ASP A 43 -22.15 -11.92 1.93
C ASP A 43 -21.59 -12.81 0.81
N TYR A 44 -22.14 -14.01 0.62
CA TYR A 44 -21.72 -14.89 -0.47
C TYR A 44 -22.40 -14.47 -1.79
N ASN A 45 -21.85 -13.45 -2.43
CA ASN A 45 -22.43 -12.85 -3.65
C ASN A 45 -22.17 -13.68 -4.92
N SER A 46 -22.75 -13.27 -6.05
CA SER A 46 -22.63 -13.98 -7.33
C SER A 46 -21.20 -14.09 -7.87
N SER A 47 -20.28 -13.21 -7.48
CA SER A 47 -18.87 -13.34 -7.88
C SER A 47 -18.12 -14.38 -7.06
N ALA A 48 -18.54 -14.60 -5.81
CA ALA A 48 -17.90 -15.54 -4.90
C ALA A 48 -18.00 -17.00 -5.39
N ILE A 49 -19.05 -17.36 -6.14
CA ILE A 49 -19.22 -18.73 -6.70
C ILE A 49 -18.11 -19.11 -7.69
N HIS A 50 -17.39 -18.11 -8.23
CA HIS A 50 -16.31 -18.28 -9.19
C HIS A 50 -14.92 -18.06 -8.59
N ALA A 51 -14.84 -17.73 -7.29
CA ALA A 51 -13.58 -17.48 -6.61
C ALA A 51 -12.91 -18.77 -6.15
N ASP A 52 -11.58 -18.77 -6.08
CA ASP A 52 -10.80 -19.86 -5.50
C ASP A 52 -10.77 -19.75 -3.96
N LEU A 53 -10.82 -18.53 -3.44
CA LEU A 53 -10.91 -18.23 -2.01
C LEU A 53 -12.02 -17.23 -1.76
N TYR A 54 -12.86 -17.53 -0.75
CA TYR A 54 -13.88 -16.62 -0.25
C TYR A 54 -13.57 -16.28 1.20
N PHE A 55 -13.22 -15.02 1.46
CA PHE A 55 -12.93 -14.53 2.80
C PHE A 55 -14.09 -13.67 3.29
N ARG A 56 -14.94 -14.28 4.12
CA ARG A 56 -16.11 -13.63 4.69
C ARG A 56 -15.73 -12.70 5.84
N ILE A 57 -15.60 -11.42 5.54
CA ILE A 57 -15.31 -10.40 6.56
C ILE A 57 -16.58 -9.86 7.22
N ASN A 58 -16.47 -9.31 8.42
CA ASN A 58 -17.51 -8.48 9.03
C ASN A 58 -17.68 -7.19 8.21
N PRO A 59 -18.90 -6.68 8.01
CA PRO A 59 -19.13 -5.43 7.29
C PRO A 59 -18.31 -4.26 7.86
N GLY A 60 -17.58 -3.55 7.00
CA GLY A 60 -16.79 -2.36 7.38
C GLY A 60 -15.46 -2.67 8.08
N SER A 61 -15.03 -3.93 8.12
CA SER A 61 -13.77 -4.36 8.73
C SER A 61 -12.59 -4.44 7.74
N ASP A 62 -12.79 -3.97 6.51
CA ASP A 62 -11.81 -4.01 5.42
C ASP A 62 -10.48 -3.35 5.78
N GLY A 63 -10.54 -2.16 6.40
CA GLY A 63 -9.34 -1.39 6.77
C GLY A 63 -8.47 -2.10 7.82
N ILE A 64 -9.08 -2.76 8.81
CA ILE A 64 -8.30 -3.52 9.81
C ILE A 64 -7.70 -4.78 9.21
N LEU A 65 -8.41 -5.45 8.29
CA LEU A 65 -7.87 -6.57 7.54
C LEU A 65 -6.66 -6.12 6.70
N ALA A 66 -6.81 -5.05 5.91
CA ALA A 66 -5.74 -4.53 5.05
C ALA A 66 -4.51 -4.09 5.85
N LEU A 67 -4.68 -3.42 6.99
CA LEU A 67 -3.56 -3.02 7.85
C LEU A 67 -2.91 -4.22 8.55
N GLY A 68 -3.68 -5.23 8.96
CA GLY A 68 -3.15 -6.51 9.44
C GLY A 68 -2.31 -7.24 8.40
N VAL A 69 -2.79 -7.28 7.15
CA VAL A 69 -2.06 -7.85 6.02
C VAL A 69 -0.79 -7.05 5.72
N ALA A 70 -0.85 -5.72 5.75
CA ALA A 70 0.32 -4.85 5.57
C ALA A 70 1.40 -5.15 6.62
N LYS A 71 1.00 -5.36 7.88
CA LYS A 71 1.91 -5.79 8.94
C LYS A 71 2.59 -7.11 8.61
N LEU A 72 1.82 -8.13 8.22
CA LEU A 72 2.38 -9.45 7.87
C LEU A 72 3.34 -9.37 6.68
N LEU A 73 3.01 -8.58 5.66
CA LEU A 73 3.89 -8.35 4.52
C LEU A 73 5.24 -7.78 4.95
N ILE A 74 5.25 -6.80 5.86
CA ILE A 74 6.48 -6.17 6.36
C ILE A 74 7.24 -7.13 7.29
N ASP A 75 6.57 -7.76 8.25
CA ASP A 75 7.20 -8.61 9.26
C ASP A 75 7.81 -9.88 8.64
N GLN A 76 7.24 -10.38 7.54
CA GLN A 76 7.69 -11.58 6.83
C GLN A 76 8.59 -11.28 5.62
N ASP A 77 9.01 -10.01 5.45
CA ASP A 77 9.86 -9.55 4.35
C ASP A 77 9.31 -9.86 2.93
N LEU A 78 7.99 -9.75 2.77
CA LEU A 78 7.27 -10.00 1.51
C LEU A 78 7.03 -8.71 0.67
N ILE A 79 7.77 -7.64 0.98
CA ILE A 79 7.63 -6.35 0.32
C ILE A 79 8.64 -6.19 -0.84
N ASP A 80 8.25 -5.44 -1.86
CA ASP A 80 9.12 -5.00 -2.94
C ASP A 80 9.89 -3.74 -2.47
N LYS A 81 11.00 -3.95 -1.76
CA LYS A 81 11.80 -2.85 -1.16
C LYS A 81 12.23 -1.79 -2.18
N PRO A 82 12.79 -2.15 -3.36
CA PRO A 82 13.14 -1.15 -4.37
C PRO A 82 11.95 -0.29 -4.80
N TYR A 83 10.79 -0.92 -5.02
CA TYR A 83 9.57 -0.17 -5.33
C TYR A 83 9.18 0.79 -4.20
N VAL A 84 9.18 0.30 -2.94
CA VAL A 84 8.83 1.12 -1.77
C VAL A 84 9.81 2.30 -1.61
N GLN A 85 11.10 2.10 -1.83
CA GLN A 85 12.11 3.16 -1.73
C GLN A 85 11.95 4.24 -2.82
N GLU A 86 11.59 3.87 -4.05
CA GLU A 86 11.53 4.82 -5.16
C GLU A 86 10.16 5.48 -5.33
N GLN A 87 9.07 4.71 -5.17
CA GLN A 87 7.74 5.09 -5.65
C GLN A 87 6.83 5.62 -4.54
N THR A 88 7.31 5.71 -3.30
CA THR A 88 6.49 6.10 -2.15
C THR A 88 7.19 7.13 -1.27
N ASP A 89 6.44 7.71 -0.34
CA ASP A 89 6.96 8.62 0.69
C ASP A 89 7.54 7.88 1.91
N MET A 90 7.54 6.55 1.90
CA MET A 90 8.04 5.69 2.98
C MET A 90 9.49 5.99 3.45
N PRO A 91 10.46 6.31 2.57
CA PRO A 91 11.81 6.67 3.02
C PRO A 91 11.97 8.13 3.46
N LEU A 92 10.94 8.98 3.31
CA LEU A 92 11.05 10.39 3.67
C LEU A 92 11.21 10.56 5.18
N LEU A 93 12.04 11.54 5.55
CA LEU A 93 12.38 11.84 6.92
C LEU A 93 11.29 12.68 7.59
N VAL A 94 10.99 12.35 8.82
CA VAL A 94 10.00 13.00 9.69
C VAL A 94 10.59 13.21 11.08
N PHE A 95 10.15 14.26 11.76
CA PHE A 95 10.48 14.47 13.17
C PHE A 95 9.57 13.58 14.03
N PRO A 96 10.10 12.64 14.85
CA PRO A 96 9.26 11.66 15.58
C PRO A 96 8.21 12.31 16.48
N GLY A 97 8.56 13.41 17.17
CA GLY A 97 7.66 14.08 18.11
C GLY A 97 6.48 14.80 17.45
N SER A 98 6.72 15.54 16.38
CA SER A 98 5.66 16.30 15.69
C SER A 98 5.02 15.56 14.52
N LYS A 99 5.66 14.48 14.05
CA LYS A 99 5.28 13.69 12.87
C LYS A 99 5.17 14.50 11.57
N ARG A 100 5.74 15.71 11.56
CA ARG A 100 5.87 16.52 10.34
C ARG A 100 7.10 16.06 9.55
N PHE A 101 7.01 16.15 8.22
CA PHE A 101 8.16 15.96 7.36
C PHE A 101 9.30 16.93 7.69
N LEU A 102 10.54 16.43 7.58
CA LEU A 102 11.73 17.26 7.47
C LEU A 102 11.71 17.97 6.12
N ARG A 103 11.78 19.30 6.15
CA ARG A 103 11.73 20.16 4.98
C ARG A 103 13.04 20.89 4.81
N GLU A 104 13.31 21.37 3.60
CA GLU A 104 14.49 22.19 3.32
C GLU A 104 14.50 23.48 4.17
N SER A 105 13.33 24.07 4.42
CA SER A 105 13.16 25.22 5.32
C SER A 105 13.61 24.96 6.77
N ASP A 106 13.72 23.69 7.19
CA ASP A 106 14.25 23.33 8.52
C ASP A 106 15.78 23.27 8.54
N LEU A 107 16.40 23.00 7.39
CA LEU A 107 17.84 22.75 7.26
C LEU A 107 18.64 23.99 6.83
N LYS A 108 18.00 24.95 6.14
CA LYS A 108 18.65 26.20 5.73
C LYS A 108 17.71 27.40 5.75
N GLU A 109 18.26 28.57 6.05
CA GLU A 109 17.55 29.84 5.97
C GLU A 109 17.10 30.11 4.52
N GLY A 110 15.83 30.50 4.34
CA GLY A 110 15.23 30.67 3.00
C GLY A 110 14.96 29.37 2.23
N GLY A 111 15.12 28.20 2.86
CA GLY A 111 14.79 26.91 2.26
C GLY A 111 13.31 26.75 1.93
N LYS A 112 12.99 25.93 0.92
CA LYS A 112 11.62 25.71 0.47
C LYS A 112 10.86 24.74 1.39
N ALA A 113 9.56 24.98 1.59
CA ALA A 113 8.71 24.15 2.45
C ALA A 113 8.26 22.83 1.79
N ASP A 114 8.45 22.71 0.49
CA ASP A 114 7.97 21.64 -0.38
C ASP A 114 9.11 20.84 -1.05
N ILE A 115 10.32 20.95 -0.48
CA ILE A 115 11.45 20.03 -0.70
C ILE A 115 11.61 19.19 0.58
N PHE A 116 11.58 17.88 0.40
CA PHE A 116 11.72 16.87 1.46
C PHE A 116 13.04 16.12 1.36
N TYR A 117 13.38 15.31 2.37
CA TYR A 117 14.64 14.58 2.43
C TYR A 117 14.41 13.12 2.77
N PHE A 118 15.24 12.25 2.21
CA PHE A 118 15.45 10.88 2.71
C PHE A 118 16.89 10.74 3.22
N TRP A 119 17.17 9.71 4.02
CA TRP A 119 18.54 9.38 4.39
C TRP A 119 19.15 8.42 3.37
N ASP A 120 20.24 8.81 2.71
CA ASP A 120 20.95 7.94 1.78
C ASP A 120 21.98 7.10 2.56
N THR A 121 21.80 5.78 2.59
CA THR A 121 22.67 4.84 3.31
C THR A 121 24.06 4.75 2.68
N LYS A 122 24.24 5.08 1.39
CA LYS A 122 25.56 5.07 0.75
C LYS A 122 26.36 6.31 1.11
N GLN A 123 25.69 7.45 1.16
CA GLN A 123 26.32 8.75 1.44
C GLN A 123 26.32 9.09 2.94
N GLN A 124 25.58 8.33 3.76
CA GLN A 124 25.45 8.54 5.21
C GLN A 124 25.01 9.97 5.56
N ARG A 125 24.03 10.49 4.83
CA ARG A 125 23.49 11.84 5.02
C ARG A 125 22.07 11.99 4.49
N ALA A 126 21.39 13.04 4.93
CA ALA A 126 20.14 13.47 4.32
C ALA A 126 20.39 14.03 2.89
N VAL A 127 19.57 13.58 1.94
CA VAL A 127 19.61 14.00 0.52
C VAL A 127 18.22 14.51 0.13
N PRO A 128 18.11 15.63 -0.61
CA PRO A 128 16.82 16.13 -1.06
C PRO A 128 16.14 15.13 -1.99
N THR A 129 14.84 14.94 -1.80
CA THR A 129 14.04 14.01 -2.58
C THR A 129 13.73 14.59 -3.96
N PRO A 130 14.08 13.90 -5.05
CA PRO A 130 13.77 14.35 -6.40
C PRO A 130 12.25 14.30 -6.64
N GLY A 131 11.73 15.13 -7.55
CA GLY A 131 10.31 15.07 -7.94
C GLY A 131 9.31 15.70 -6.96
N SER A 132 9.74 16.12 -5.77
CA SER A 132 8.88 16.92 -4.87
C SER A 132 8.47 18.26 -5.51
N MET A 133 7.37 18.87 -5.05
CA MET A 133 6.80 20.08 -5.67
C MET A 133 7.82 21.22 -5.82
N GLY A 134 8.66 21.41 -4.80
CA GLY A 134 9.69 22.45 -4.80
C GLY A 134 10.98 22.08 -5.52
N SER A 135 11.13 20.80 -5.90
CA SER A 135 12.34 20.27 -6.55
C SER A 135 12.46 20.75 -7.99
N GLU A 136 13.68 21.10 -8.39
CA GLU A 136 14.01 21.40 -9.79
C GLU A 136 14.09 20.13 -10.64
N GLN A 137 14.41 18.99 -10.02
CA GLN A 137 14.43 17.70 -10.69
C GLN A 137 13.01 17.16 -10.83
N LYS A 138 12.48 17.14 -12.06
CA LYS A 138 11.13 16.66 -12.40
C LYS A 138 11.10 15.16 -12.73
N THR A 139 11.82 14.37 -11.95
CA THR A 139 11.86 12.91 -12.01
C THR A 139 11.90 12.37 -10.59
N ILE A 140 11.48 11.12 -10.39
CA ILE A 140 11.60 10.41 -9.11
C ILE A 140 12.76 9.40 -9.10
N GLN A 141 13.49 9.28 -10.21
CA GLN A 141 14.60 8.34 -10.33
C GLN A 141 15.67 8.63 -9.25
N LEU A 142 16.05 7.60 -8.50
CA LEU A 142 17.00 7.71 -7.39
C LEU A 142 18.46 7.89 -7.84
N ASN A 143 18.78 7.63 -9.12
CA ASN A 143 20.11 7.84 -9.71
C ASN A 143 21.27 7.25 -8.87
N GLY A 144 21.05 6.07 -8.29
CA GLY A 144 22.04 5.34 -7.49
C GLY A 144 21.99 5.61 -5.98
N ALA A 145 21.20 6.58 -5.51
CA ALA A 145 20.91 6.74 -4.08
C ALA A 145 20.24 5.48 -3.50
N ASP A 146 20.47 5.22 -2.22
CA ASP A 146 19.81 4.12 -1.48
C ASP A 146 19.07 4.67 -0.25
N PRO A 147 17.80 5.08 -0.41
CA PRO A 147 17.01 5.65 0.68
C PRO A 147 16.76 4.63 1.78
N ALA A 148 17.12 4.96 3.02
CA ALA A 148 16.82 4.13 4.18
C ALA A 148 15.30 4.02 4.38
N LEU A 149 14.79 2.80 4.60
CA LEU A 149 13.40 2.58 5.03
C LEU A 149 13.26 2.55 6.55
N THR A 150 14.29 2.17 7.30
CA THR A 150 14.21 2.04 8.76
C THR A 150 15.37 2.73 9.43
N GLY A 151 15.17 3.11 10.69
CA GLY A 151 16.21 3.68 11.54
C GLY A 151 15.95 5.12 11.97
N THR A 152 16.91 5.63 12.74
CA THR A 152 16.88 6.96 13.34
C THR A 152 18.19 7.65 13.04
N PHE A 153 18.11 8.91 12.62
CA PHE A 153 19.23 9.68 12.11
C PHE A 153 19.27 11.05 12.76
N GLN A 154 20.45 11.68 12.69
CA GLN A 154 20.66 13.05 13.18
C GLN A 154 20.87 13.98 11.99
N VAL A 155 20.20 15.12 12.02
CA VAL A 155 20.36 16.20 11.03
C VAL A 155 20.66 17.51 11.75
N GLN A 156 21.41 18.39 11.09
CA GLN A 156 21.66 19.74 11.58
C GLN A 156 20.63 20.70 11.01
N LEU A 157 19.96 21.46 11.88
CA LEU A 157 18.97 22.45 11.52
C LEU A 157 19.62 23.79 11.13
N ALA A 158 18.83 24.69 10.54
CA ALA A 158 19.27 26.02 10.14
C ALA A 158 19.80 26.87 11.31
N ASP A 159 19.32 26.64 12.53
CA ASP A 159 19.79 27.32 13.75
C ASP A 159 21.05 26.68 14.37
N GLY A 160 21.64 25.70 13.68
CA GLY A 160 22.85 24.99 14.08
C GLY A 160 22.62 23.83 15.06
N LYS A 161 21.39 23.63 15.58
CA LYS A 161 21.09 22.52 16.50
C LYS A 161 20.98 21.19 15.77
N SER A 162 21.28 20.11 16.49
CA SER A 162 20.99 18.75 16.01
C SER A 162 19.55 18.38 16.33
N ALA A 163 18.90 17.68 15.41
CA ALA A 163 17.58 17.10 15.61
C ALA A 163 17.53 15.65 15.13
N GLU A 164 16.79 14.84 15.89
CA GLU A 164 16.51 13.46 15.53
C GLU A 164 15.38 13.37 14.51
N VAL A 165 15.59 12.54 13.49
CA VAL A 165 14.59 12.21 12.46
C VAL A 165 14.53 10.71 12.23
N THR A 166 13.37 10.22 11.80
CA THR A 166 13.15 8.83 11.39
C THR A 166 12.40 8.82 10.07
N THR A 167 12.12 7.65 9.50
CA THR A 167 11.41 7.52 8.22
C THR A 167 9.90 7.38 8.43
N VAL A 168 9.11 7.71 7.41
CA VAL A 168 7.66 7.41 7.40
C VAL A 168 7.41 5.91 7.60
N PHE A 169 8.23 5.06 6.98
CA PHE A 169 8.11 3.60 7.09
C PHE A 169 8.38 3.07 8.50
N GLU A 170 9.32 3.66 9.24
CA GLU A 170 9.55 3.31 10.65
C GLU A 170 8.32 3.68 11.50
N LEU A 171 7.73 4.87 11.29
CA LEU A 171 6.49 5.25 11.96
C LEU A 171 5.29 4.38 11.54
N LEU A 172 5.25 3.92 10.29
CA LEU A 172 4.24 2.96 9.82
C LEU A 172 4.38 1.64 10.58
N LYS A 173 5.59 1.07 10.69
CA LYS A 173 5.84 -0.16 11.46
C LYS A 173 5.38 -0.03 12.91
N GLN A 174 5.71 1.10 13.55
CA GLN A 174 5.26 1.40 14.91
C GLN A 174 3.73 1.46 15.01
N SER A 175 3.08 2.13 14.05
CA SER A 175 1.61 2.24 14.00
C SER A 175 0.94 0.88 13.74
N LEU A 176 1.57 0.03 12.93
CA LEU A 176 1.10 -1.31 12.62
C LEU A 176 1.27 -2.30 13.79
N SER A 177 2.12 -2.01 14.78
CA SER A 177 2.32 -2.89 15.95
C SER A 177 1.02 -3.28 16.66
N GLY A 178 0.03 -2.37 16.68
CA GLY A 178 -1.29 -2.59 17.29
C GLY A 178 -2.27 -3.43 16.46
N TYR A 179 -1.87 -3.93 15.28
CA TYR A 179 -2.66 -4.79 14.39
C TYR A 179 -2.19 -6.24 14.53
N THR A 180 -2.22 -6.77 15.74
CA THR A 180 -1.88 -8.17 16.00
C THR A 180 -2.86 -9.11 15.27
N LEU A 181 -2.37 -10.29 14.89
CA LEU A 181 -3.17 -11.26 14.13
C LEU A 181 -4.48 -11.62 14.84
N ASP A 182 -4.45 -11.83 16.16
CA ASP A 182 -5.65 -12.11 16.97
C ASP A 182 -6.67 -10.98 16.92
N LYS A 183 -6.21 -9.72 17.00
CA LYS A 183 -7.10 -8.55 16.94
C LYS A 183 -7.70 -8.38 15.56
N VAL A 184 -6.90 -8.60 14.51
CA VAL A 184 -7.36 -8.54 13.12
C VAL A 184 -8.37 -9.65 12.87
N ALA A 185 -8.11 -10.88 13.31
CA ALA A 185 -9.02 -12.02 13.21
C ALA A 185 -10.35 -11.74 13.94
N ALA A 186 -10.29 -11.30 15.20
CA ALA A 186 -11.48 -11.02 15.99
C ALA A 186 -12.36 -9.90 15.39
N ARG A 187 -11.76 -8.87 14.79
CA ARG A 187 -12.49 -7.74 14.21
C ARG A 187 -12.98 -8.01 12.80
N SER A 188 -12.15 -8.64 11.98
CA SER A 188 -12.50 -8.98 10.60
C SER A 188 -13.44 -10.18 10.52
N GLY A 189 -13.46 -11.06 11.52
CA GLY A 189 -14.21 -12.32 11.48
C GLY A 189 -13.50 -13.42 10.70
N LEU A 190 -12.34 -13.14 10.10
CA LEU A 190 -11.53 -14.16 9.43
C LEU A 190 -10.65 -14.93 10.43
N PRO A 191 -10.53 -16.26 10.29
CA PRO A 191 -9.51 -17.01 10.99
C PRO A 191 -8.09 -16.50 10.70
N ALA A 192 -7.23 -16.54 11.71
CA ALA A 192 -5.83 -16.11 11.62
C ALA A 192 -5.09 -16.72 10.42
N HIS A 193 -5.24 -18.04 10.18
CA HIS A 193 -4.58 -18.74 9.09
C HIS A 193 -5.03 -18.29 7.69
N GLU A 194 -6.27 -17.79 7.54
CA GLU A 194 -6.75 -17.23 6.27
C GLU A 194 -6.12 -15.85 5.99
N ILE A 195 -5.95 -15.04 7.04
CA ILE A 195 -5.28 -13.73 6.94
C ILE A 195 -3.80 -13.94 6.57
N GLU A 196 -3.14 -14.91 7.18
CA GLU A 196 -1.75 -15.28 6.85
C GLU A 196 -1.62 -15.83 5.42
N LEU A 197 -2.55 -16.70 5.01
CA LEU A 197 -2.63 -17.18 3.63
C LEU A 197 -2.77 -16.01 2.66
N PHE A 198 -3.70 -15.10 2.92
CA PHE A 198 -3.96 -13.94 2.07
C PHE A 198 -2.72 -13.04 1.95
N ALA A 199 -2.05 -12.73 3.07
CA ALA A 199 -0.83 -11.93 3.07
C ALA A 199 0.30 -12.60 2.27
N ARG A 200 0.52 -13.91 2.48
CA ARG A 200 1.54 -14.66 1.75
C ARG A 200 1.27 -14.68 0.25
N GLU A 201 0.03 -14.97 -0.16
CA GLU A 201 -0.32 -15.04 -1.58
C GLU A 201 -0.26 -13.66 -2.26
N LEU A 202 -0.72 -12.59 -1.60
CA LEU A 202 -0.60 -11.22 -2.12
C LEU A 202 0.87 -10.77 -2.24
N GLY A 203 1.71 -11.19 -1.28
CA GLY A 203 3.14 -10.91 -1.27
C GLY A 203 3.91 -11.64 -2.38
N THR A 204 3.50 -12.84 -2.76
CA THR A 204 4.28 -13.75 -3.62
C THR A 204 3.72 -13.95 -5.04
N CYS A 205 2.41 -13.89 -5.23
CA CYS A 205 1.80 -14.02 -6.56
C CYS A 205 1.88 -12.68 -7.30
N LYS A 206 2.62 -12.64 -8.43
CA LYS A 206 2.79 -11.41 -9.23
C LYS A 206 2.50 -11.67 -10.71
N PRO A 207 1.93 -10.68 -11.43
CA PRO A 207 1.33 -9.45 -10.92
C PRO A 207 0.00 -9.74 -10.18
N ALA A 208 -0.27 -8.97 -9.13
CA ALA A 208 -1.51 -9.03 -8.36
C ALA A 208 -2.26 -7.70 -8.40
N MET A 209 -3.59 -7.75 -8.47
CA MET A 209 -4.43 -6.57 -8.45
C MET A 209 -5.53 -6.66 -7.41
N ILE A 210 -5.92 -5.50 -6.88
CA ILE A 210 -7.13 -5.32 -6.09
C ILE A 210 -8.17 -4.62 -6.96
N ILE A 211 -9.24 -5.33 -7.28
CA ILE A 211 -10.45 -4.80 -7.90
C ILE A 211 -11.44 -4.52 -6.77
N HIS A 212 -11.69 -3.25 -6.48
CA HIS A 212 -12.66 -2.86 -5.46
C HIS A 212 -13.81 -2.04 -6.04
N GLY A 213 -14.93 -2.05 -5.32
CA GLY A 213 -16.17 -1.41 -5.73
C GLY A 213 -16.90 -0.75 -4.57
N ALA A 214 -18.18 -0.45 -4.79
CA ALA A 214 -19.05 0.24 -3.84
C ALA A 214 -19.12 -0.43 -2.46
N GLY A 215 -18.95 -1.75 -2.37
CA GLY A 215 -18.99 -2.48 -1.09
C GLY A 215 -17.88 -2.05 -0.11
N ALA A 216 -16.74 -1.58 -0.61
CA ALA A 216 -15.68 -0.96 0.21
C ALA A 216 -15.72 0.58 0.13
N ASN A 217 -16.19 1.15 -1.00
CA ASN A 217 -16.16 2.61 -1.21
C ASN A 217 -17.31 3.38 -0.58
N HIS A 218 -18.48 2.79 -0.30
CA HIS A 218 -19.63 3.53 0.24
C HIS A 218 -19.71 3.47 1.77
N TRP A 219 -18.56 3.59 2.42
CA TRP A 219 -18.41 3.70 3.88
C TRP A 219 -17.91 5.09 4.26
N PHE A 220 -18.25 5.53 5.47
CA PHE A 220 -17.86 6.85 5.98
C PHE A 220 -16.34 7.07 6.00
N HIS A 221 -15.55 6.02 6.25
CA HIS A 221 -14.08 6.05 6.29
C HIS A 221 -13.42 5.43 5.04
N ASN A 222 -14.09 5.51 3.88
CA ASN A 222 -13.59 4.88 2.66
C ASN A 222 -12.21 5.39 2.22
N ASP A 223 -11.87 6.63 2.53
CA ASP A 223 -10.60 7.27 2.22
C ASP A 223 -9.44 6.54 2.88
N LEU A 224 -9.61 6.18 4.16
CA LEU A 224 -8.65 5.39 4.92
C LEU A 224 -8.59 3.94 4.45
N VAL A 225 -9.73 3.33 4.11
CA VAL A 225 -9.79 1.97 3.55
C VAL A 225 -9.05 1.93 2.22
N ASN A 226 -9.31 2.86 1.31
CA ASN A 226 -8.63 2.93 0.02
C ASN A 226 -7.12 3.17 0.17
N ARG A 227 -6.70 4.05 1.08
CA ARG A 227 -5.28 4.22 1.40
C ARG A 227 -4.64 2.92 1.91
N SER A 228 -5.36 2.11 2.67
CA SER A 228 -4.87 0.81 3.12
C SER A 228 -4.74 -0.20 1.97
N PHE A 229 -5.63 -0.19 0.98
CA PHE A 229 -5.50 -1.03 -0.22
C PHE A 229 -4.35 -0.57 -1.12
N ILE A 230 -4.20 0.75 -1.30
CA ILE A 230 -3.07 1.35 -2.01
C ILE A 230 -1.76 0.96 -1.32
N LEU A 231 -1.71 1.00 0.01
CA LEU A 231 -0.56 0.55 0.79
C LEU A 231 -0.20 -0.91 0.44
N LEU A 232 -1.18 -1.81 0.38
CA LEU A 232 -0.91 -3.22 0.02
C LEU A 232 -0.28 -3.35 -1.36
N VAL A 233 -0.85 -2.72 -2.40
CA VAL A 233 -0.31 -2.83 -3.76
C VAL A 233 1.02 -2.08 -3.95
N ALA A 234 1.27 -1.03 -3.16
CA ALA A 234 2.55 -0.33 -3.13
C ALA A 234 3.64 -1.16 -2.43
N LEU A 235 3.35 -1.70 -1.23
CA LEU A 235 4.28 -2.60 -0.52
C LEU A 235 4.65 -3.83 -1.36
N THR A 236 3.72 -4.30 -2.17
CA THR A 236 3.91 -5.49 -3.00
C THR A 236 4.41 -5.18 -4.42
N GLY A 237 4.70 -3.92 -4.74
CA GLY A 237 5.25 -3.48 -6.01
C GLY A 237 4.36 -3.77 -7.21
N ASN A 238 3.04 -3.79 -7.04
CA ASN A 238 2.09 -4.19 -8.09
C ASN A 238 1.51 -3.01 -8.89
N THR A 239 1.66 -1.78 -8.42
CA THR A 239 1.17 -0.59 -9.11
C THR A 239 2.01 -0.28 -10.37
N GLY A 240 1.34 0.11 -11.46
CA GLY A 240 2.00 0.45 -12.74
C GLY A 240 2.44 -0.75 -13.58
N LYS A 241 2.11 -1.98 -13.17
CA LYS A 241 2.39 -3.23 -13.92
C LYS A 241 1.10 -3.76 -14.55
N ASN A 242 1.17 -4.25 -15.79
CA ASN A 242 0.05 -4.98 -16.41
C ASN A 242 -0.39 -6.14 -15.51
N GLY A 243 -1.69 -6.32 -15.32
CA GLY A 243 -2.25 -7.32 -14.41
C GLY A 243 -2.14 -6.95 -12.93
N GLY A 244 -1.73 -5.71 -12.60
CA GLY A 244 -1.42 -5.27 -11.25
C GLY A 244 -2.23 -4.06 -10.75
N GLY A 245 -2.02 -3.72 -9.49
CA GLY A 245 -2.37 -2.41 -8.93
C GLY A 245 -3.72 -2.33 -8.23
N PHE A 246 -4.03 -1.11 -7.79
CA PHE A 246 -5.29 -0.75 -7.14
C PHE A 246 -6.26 -0.21 -8.19
N ASN A 247 -7.30 -0.98 -8.50
CA ASN A 247 -8.22 -0.70 -9.59
C ASN A 247 -9.64 -0.54 -9.05
N HIS A 248 -10.15 0.69 -9.08
CA HIS A 248 -11.50 1.01 -8.61
C HIS A 248 -12.51 0.94 -9.76
N TYR A 249 -13.68 0.39 -9.49
CA TYR A 249 -14.74 0.28 -10.49
C TYR A 249 -16.10 0.63 -9.86
N VAL A 250 -16.63 1.83 -10.16
CA VAL A 250 -17.93 2.35 -9.64
C VAL A 250 -18.89 2.81 -10.75
N GLY A 251 -19.22 4.09 -10.89
CA GLY A 251 -20.03 4.61 -11.99
C GLY A 251 -19.23 4.79 -13.28
N GLN A 252 -19.91 5.29 -14.31
CA GLN A 252 -19.26 5.91 -15.46
C GLN A 252 -19.02 7.38 -15.11
N GLU A 253 -17.82 7.67 -14.60
CA GLU A 253 -17.41 9.03 -14.22
C GLU A 253 -16.96 9.80 -15.47
N LYS A 254 -17.38 11.07 -15.56
CA LYS A 254 -17.02 11.97 -16.67
C LYS A 254 -15.94 12.94 -16.23
#